data_AF-A0A067XSX4-F1
#
_entry.id   AF-A0A067XSX4-F1
#
_cell.length_a   1.000
_cell.length_b   1.000
_cell.length_c   1.000
_cell.angle_alpha   90.00
_cell.angle_beta   90.00
_cell.angle_gamma   90.00
#
_symmetry.space_group_name_H-M   'P 1'
#
loop_
_entity.id
_entity.type
_entity.pdbx_description
1 polymer ?
#
loop_
_entity_poly.entity_id
_entity_poly.type
_entity_poly.pdbx_seq_one_letter_code
_entity_poly.pdbx_strand_id
1 'polypeptide(L)'
;KVYARSTGEYAQITQPPVSGRARCGGQRVGEMEIWAIHAYNAAYTLQEFLTIKSDDPEGRNDTFTAIVNGEHIHRSNSRTTHRASYTQLTAITELQGLCLDIQSLHLAK
;
A
#
# COMPACT_ATOMS: atom_id res chain seq x y z
N LYS A 1 17.49 9.91 -19.15
CA LYS A 1 16.89 11.05 -18.41
C LYS A 1 16.42 10.55 -17.04
N VAL A 2 17.12 10.89 -15.95
CA VAL A 2 16.82 10.35 -14.61
C VAL A 2 15.54 11.02 -14.04
N TYR A 3 14.79 10.27 -13.24
CA TYR A 3 13.63 10.73 -12.47
C TYR A 3 13.53 9.93 -11.17
N ALA A 4 13.19 10.61 -10.07
CA ALA A 4 13.03 10.01 -8.75
C ALA A 4 11.88 10.70 -8.01
N ARG A 5 11.23 9.96 -7.11
CA ARG A 5 10.10 10.41 -6.29
C ARG A 5 10.32 9.98 -4.85
N SER A 6 10.04 10.88 -3.91
CA SER A 6 9.93 10.57 -2.48
C SER A 6 8.46 10.50 -2.06
N THR A 7 7.76 11.63 -2.13
CA THR A 7 6.29 11.75 -1.96
C THR A 7 5.67 12.47 -3.16
N GLY A 8 4.34 12.50 -3.28
CA GLY A 8 3.66 13.17 -4.39
C GLY A 8 2.16 12.91 -4.42
N GLU A 9 1.51 13.22 -5.54
CA GLU A 9 0.07 13.03 -5.72
C GLU A 9 -0.33 11.54 -5.76
N TYR A 10 -1.56 11.28 -5.32
CA TYR A 10 -2.18 9.96 -5.26
C TYR A 10 -3.53 9.96 -5.98
N ALA A 11 -3.92 8.80 -6.50
CA ALA A 11 -5.22 8.65 -7.13
C ALA A 11 -6.34 8.78 -6.08
N GLN A 12 -7.41 9.50 -6.42
CA GLN A 12 -8.50 9.80 -5.49
C GLN A 12 -9.24 8.55 -4.98
N ILE A 13 -9.45 7.56 -5.84
CA ILE A 13 -10.24 6.36 -5.51
C ILE A 13 -9.33 5.28 -4.89
N THR A 14 -8.37 4.78 -5.68
CA THR A 14 -7.57 3.61 -5.29
C THR A 14 -6.41 3.93 -4.34
N GLN A 15 -6.05 5.21 -4.18
CA GLN A 15 -4.92 5.69 -3.37
C GLN A 15 -3.46 5.34 -3.78
N PRO A 16 -3.13 4.64 -4.90
CA PRO A 16 -1.74 4.46 -5.29
C PRO A 16 -1.13 5.78 -5.82
N PRO A 17 0.21 5.86 -5.89
CA PRO A 17 0.92 6.92 -6.57
C PRO A 17 0.41 7.09 -8.01
N VAL A 18 0.15 8.33 -8.44
CA VAL A 18 -0.18 8.59 -9.85
C VAL A 18 0.99 8.19 -10.76
N SER A 19 0.71 7.91 -12.03
CA SER A 19 1.74 7.62 -13.04
C SER A 19 2.16 8.88 -13.79
N GLY A 20 3.36 8.84 -14.38
CA GLY A 20 3.84 9.85 -15.31
C GLY A 20 4.72 10.93 -14.67
N ARG A 21 5.81 11.26 -15.37
CA ARG A 21 6.82 12.23 -14.91
C ARG A 21 6.25 13.62 -14.61
N ALA A 22 5.24 14.06 -15.37
CA ALA A 22 4.66 15.40 -15.23
C ALA A 22 3.89 15.58 -13.90
N ARG A 23 3.38 14.49 -13.31
CA ARG A 23 2.60 14.51 -12.06
C ARG A 23 3.40 13.98 -10.87
N CYS A 24 4.72 14.05 -10.98
CA CYS A 24 5.65 13.43 -10.05
C CYS A 24 5.26 11.96 -9.73
N GLY A 25 4.96 11.18 -10.77
CA GLY A 25 4.39 9.86 -10.63
C GLY A 25 5.34 8.80 -10.04
N GLY A 26 4.78 7.79 -9.38
CA GLY A 26 5.56 6.66 -8.85
C GLY A 26 6.00 5.69 -9.96
N GLN A 27 6.97 4.84 -9.62
CA GLN A 27 7.32 3.69 -10.45
C GLN A 27 6.29 2.58 -10.24
N ARG A 28 5.80 1.97 -11.32
CA ARG A 28 4.93 0.81 -11.22
C ARG A 28 5.76 -0.38 -10.75
N VAL A 29 5.35 -0.99 -9.64
CA VAL A 29 5.83 -2.31 -9.24
C VAL A 29 4.87 -3.37 -9.78
N GLY A 30 5.32 -4.15 -10.76
CA GLY A 30 4.49 -5.14 -11.46
C GLY A 30 4.43 -6.51 -10.78
N GLU A 31 3.53 -7.38 -11.23
CA GLU A 31 3.43 -8.77 -10.75
C GLU A 31 4.76 -9.53 -10.86
N MET A 32 5.50 -9.35 -11.96
CA MET A 32 6.80 -10.00 -12.15
C MET A 32 7.85 -9.54 -11.12
N GLU A 33 7.82 -8.27 -10.73
CA GLU A 33 8.74 -7.72 -9.74
C GLU A 33 8.35 -8.16 -8.33
N ILE A 34 7.05 -8.27 -8.06
CA ILE A 34 6.51 -8.89 -6.85
C ILE A 34 6.98 -10.35 -6.74
N TRP A 35 6.91 -11.12 -7.83
CA TRP A 35 7.42 -12.50 -7.87
C TRP A 35 8.92 -12.57 -7.58
N ALA A 36 9.71 -11.66 -8.16
CA ALA A 36 11.13 -11.59 -7.88
C ALA A 36 11.39 -11.35 -6.38
N ILE A 37 10.74 -10.35 -5.78
CA ILE A 37 10.90 -10.03 -4.35
C ILE A 37 10.45 -11.20 -3.46
N HIS A 38 9.36 -11.86 -3.84
CA HIS A 38 8.86 -13.03 -3.13
C HIS A 38 9.85 -14.20 -3.19
N ALA A 39 10.45 -14.45 -4.36
CA ALA A 39 11.47 -15.48 -4.53
C ALA A 39 12.74 -15.22 -3.70
N TYR A 40 13.08 -13.96 -3.45
CA TYR A 40 14.15 -13.56 -2.52
C TYR A 40 13.77 -13.72 -1.04
N ASN A 41 12.56 -14.21 -0.72
CA ASN A 41 12.03 -14.33 0.64
C ASN A 41 12.06 -13.00 1.43
N ALA A 42 11.95 -11.88 0.72
CA ALA A 42 12.00 -10.54 1.30
C ALA A 42 10.58 -10.09 1.74
N ALA A 43 9.98 -10.82 2.68
CA ALA A 43 8.59 -10.62 3.09
C ALA A 43 8.30 -9.19 3.59
N TYR A 44 9.21 -8.60 4.38
CA TYR A 44 9.04 -7.24 4.87
C TYR A 44 9.15 -6.19 3.76
N THR A 45 10.09 -6.37 2.84
CA THR A 45 10.24 -5.47 1.69
C THR A 45 9.00 -5.54 0.78
N LEU A 46 8.47 -6.74 0.54
CA LEU A 46 7.23 -6.91 -0.21
C LEU A 46 6.06 -6.22 0.49
N GLN A 47 5.92 -6.42 1.82
CA GLN A 47 4.90 -5.76 2.61
C GLN A 47 5.02 -4.23 2.51
N GLU A 48 6.22 -3.67 2.61
CA GLU A 48 6.43 -2.22 2.48
C GLU A 48 5.99 -1.70 1.11
N PHE A 49 6.32 -2.40 0.03
CA PHE A 49 5.90 -2.02 -1.32
C PHE A 49 4.39 -2.03 -1.51
N LEU A 50 3.68 -2.96 -0.85
CA LEU A 50 2.24 -3.15 -0.95
C LEU A 50 1.42 -2.36 0.10
N THR A 51 2.06 -1.67 1.04
CA THR A 51 1.36 -0.92 2.10
C THR A 51 1.88 0.52 2.20
N ILE A 52 2.88 0.74 3.04
CA ILE A 52 3.41 2.06 3.41
C ILE A 52 4.06 2.82 2.24
N LYS A 53 4.26 2.20 1.07
CA LYS A 53 4.76 2.87 -0.15
C LYS A 53 3.71 2.96 -1.26
N SER A 54 2.58 2.25 -1.15
CA SER A 54 1.52 2.21 -2.16
C SER A 54 0.30 3.00 -1.73
N ASP A 55 -0.64 2.39 -1.02
CA ASP A 55 -2.04 2.78 -0.92
C ASP A 55 -2.56 2.79 0.52
N ASP A 56 -1.67 2.72 1.50
CA ASP A 56 -1.99 2.95 2.92
C ASP A 56 -1.73 4.44 3.29
N PRO A 57 -2.74 5.32 3.31
CA PRO A 57 -2.57 6.74 3.64
C PRO A 57 -2.17 6.96 5.11
N GLU A 58 -2.69 6.15 6.03
CA GLU A 58 -2.35 6.25 7.45
C GLU A 58 -0.90 5.80 7.66
N GLY A 59 -0.55 4.61 7.17
CA GLY A 59 0.82 4.10 7.26
C GLY A 59 1.84 5.00 6.57
N ARG A 60 1.52 5.62 5.42
CA ARG A 60 2.41 6.58 4.73
C ARG A 60 2.68 7.84 5.56
N ASN A 61 1.67 8.40 6.20
CA ASN A 61 1.84 9.61 7.02
C ASN A 61 2.63 9.32 8.29
N ASP A 62 2.34 8.18 8.93
CA ASP A 62 3.04 7.75 10.13
C ASP A 62 4.51 7.44 9.83
N THR A 63 4.78 6.74 8.72
CA THR A 63 6.15 6.46 8.28
C THR A 63 6.91 7.73 7.91
N PHE A 64 6.26 8.69 7.24
CA PHE A 64 6.89 9.97 6.95
C PHE A 64 7.26 10.73 8.23
N THR A 65 6.34 10.76 9.20
CA THR A 65 6.56 11.40 10.50
C THR A 65 7.68 10.70 11.29
N ALA A 66 7.69 9.37 11.31
CA ALA A 66 8.75 8.58 11.94
C ALA A 66 10.13 8.86 11.31
N ILE A 67 10.20 8.94 9.97
CA ILE A 67 11.45 9.28 9.25
C ILE A 67 11.93 10.69 9.64
N VAL A 68 11.03 11.67 9.72
CA VAL A 68 11.36 13.05 10.11
C VAL A 68 11.85 13.12 11.56
N ASN A 69 11.23 12.35 12.46
CA ASN A 69 11.58 12.31 13.87
C ASN A 69 12.79 11.42 14.18
N GLY A 70 13.29 10.66 13.21
CA GLY A 70 14.34 9.66 13.43
C GLY A 70 13.89 8.45 14.26
N GLU A 71 12.59 8.23 14.34
CA GLU A 71 11.99 7.11 15.07
C GLU A 71 11.96 5.85 14.20
N HIS A 72 11.83 4.71 14.86
CA HIS A 72 11.74 3.45 14.14
C HIS A 72 10.40 3.35 13.40
N ILE A 73 10.44 2.98 12.11
CA ILE A 73 9.23 2.77 11.33
C ILE A 73 8.42 1.65 12.00
N HIS A 74 7.22 2.01 12.47
CA HIS A 74 6.29 1.04 13.05
C HIS A 74 5.79 0.11 11.95
N ARG A 75 5.69 -1.19 12.26
CA ARG A 75 5.01 -2.12 11.37
C ARG A 75 3.55 -1.71 11.25
N SER A 76 3.02 -1.78 10.02
CA SER A 76 1.59 -1.72 9.71
C SER A 76 0.87 -2.97 10.28
N ASN A 77 0.96 -3.19 11.60
CA ASN A 77 0.40 -4.35 12.29
C ASN A 77 -0.08 -4.03 13.70
N SER A 78 -0.50 -2.78 13.99
CA SER A 78 -1.30 -2.59 15.20
C SER A 78 -2.50 -3.53 15.08
N ARG A 79 -2.68 -4.40 16.08
CA ARG A 79 -3.64 -5.53 16.07
C ARG A 79 -5.11 -5.11 15.90
N THR A 80 -5.36 -3.81 15.79
CA THR A 80 -6.65 -3.17 15.54
C THR A 80 -6.86 -2.79 14.06
N THR A 81 -5.82 -2.79 13.24
CA THR A 81 -5.88 -2.54 11.79
C THR A 81 -5.73 -3.84 11.01
N HIS A 82 -6.77 -4.66 11.02
CA HIS A 82 -7.14 -5.43 9.82
C HIS A 82 -7.63 -4.48 8.71
N ARG A 83 -6.98 -3.32 8.53
CA ARG A 83 -7.37 -2.36 7.51
C ARG A 83 -6.73 -2.84 6.23
N ALA A 84 -7.53 -3.59 5.49
CA ALA A 84 -7.31 -3.91 4.11
C ALA A 84 -6.77 -2.67 3.37
N SER A 85 -5.78 -2.90 2.50
CA SER A 85 -5.28 -1.86 1.60
C SER A 85 -6.47 -1.19 0.88
N TYR A 86 -6.39 0.11 0.57
CA TYR A 86 -7.53 0.83 -0.03
C TYR A 86 -7.94 0.23 -1.38
N THR A 87 -7.00 -0.37 -2.11
CA THR A 87 -7.33 -1.16 -3.31
C THR A 87 -8.19 -2.37 -2.97
N GLN A 88 -7.89 -3.09 -1.88
CA GLN A 88 -8.70 -4.21 -1.39
C GLN A 88 -10.09 -3.74 -0.92
N LEU A 89 -10.18 -2.61 -0.21
CA LEU A 89 -11.47 -2.04 0.19
C LEU A 89 -12.33 -1.65 -1.02
N THR A 90 -11.71 -1.02 -2.03
CA THR A 90 -12.38 -0.66 -3.28
C THR A 90 -12.90 -1.91 -3.98
N ALA A 91 -12.09 -2.97 -4.09
CA ALA A 91 -12.50 -4.24 -4.68
C ALA A 91 -13.68 -4.89 -3.93
N ILE A 92 -13.67 -4.86 -2.59
CA ILE A 92 -14.81 -5.35 -1.79
C ILE A 92 -16.09 -4.56 -2.11
N THR A 93 -16.01 -3.23 -2.16
CA THR A 93 -17.18 -2.39 -2.45
C THR A 93 -17.70 -2.58 -3.88
N GLU A 94 -16.82 -2.80 -4.86
CA GLU A 94 -17.21 -3.09 -6.25
C GLU A 94 -17.93 -4.44 -6.34
N LEU A 95 -17.46 -5.46 -5.61
CA LEU A 95 -18.10 -6.78 -5.56
C LEU A 95 -19.43 -6.73 -4.80
N GLN A 96 -19.53 -5.96 -3.71
CA GLN A 96 -20.79 -5.71 -3.01
C GLN A 96 -21.80 -4.98 -3.90
N GLY A 97 -21.35 -4.08 -4.78
CA GLY A 97 -22.19 -3.46 -5.82
C GLY A 97 -22.75 -4.45 -6.84
N LEU A 98 -22.13 -5.63 -6.99
CA LEU A 98 -22.61 -6.76 -7.80
C LEU A 98 -23.47 -7.76 -7.00
N CYS A 99 -23.94 -7.37 -5.81
CA CYS A 99 -24.68 -8.22 -4.88
C CYS A 99 -23.87 -9.43 -4.35
N LEU A 100 -22.53 -9.35 -4.33
CA LEU A 100 -21.66 -10.34 -3.73
C LEU A 100 -21.24 -9.88 -2.33
N ASP A 101 -21.72 -10.55 -1.29
CA ASP A 101 -21.32 -10.24 0.09
C ASP A 101 -19.99 -10.93 0.42
N ILE A 102 -18.95 -10.12 0.67
CA ILE A 102 -17.61 -10.57 1.03
C ILE A 102 -17.29 -10.01 2.40
N GLN A 103 -17.11 -10.91 3.37
CA GLN A 103 -16.79 -10.55 4.74
C GLN A 103 -15.46 -11.18 5.16
N SER A 104 -14.62 -10.39 5.83
CA SER A 104 -13.45 -10.94 6.51
C SER A 104 -13.90 -11.69 7.76
N LEU A 105 -13.78 -13.01 7.75
CA LEU A 105 -14.01 -13.82 8.94
C LEU A 105 -12.80 -13.72 9.84
N HIS A 106 -12.98 -13.12 11.02
CA HIS A 106 -11.99 -13.22 12.06
C HIS A 106 -12.17 -14.57 12.75
N LEU A 107 -11.30 -15.54 12.44
CA LEU A 107 -11.23 -16.78 13.21
C LEU A 107 -10.73 -16.45 14.61
N ALA A 108 -11.66 -16.33 15.55
CA ALA A 108 -11.36 -16.27 16.97
C ALA A 108 -10.60 -17.56 17.36
N LYS A 109 -9.36 -17.39 17.81
CA LYS A 109 -8.71 -18.36 18.68
C LYS A 109 -9.04 -18.01 20.13
#